data_AF-A0A6L9IPQ4-F1
#
_entry.id   AF-A0A6L9IPQ4-F1
#
_cell.length_a   1.000
_cell.length_b   1.000
_cell.length_c   1.000
_cell.angle_alpha   90.00
_cell.angle_beta   90.00
_cell.angle_gamma   90.00
#
_symmetry.space_group_name_H-M   'P 1'
#
loop_
_entity.id
_entity.type
_entity.pdbx_description
1 polymer ?
#
loop_
_entity_poly.entity_id
_entity_poly.type
_entity_poly.pdbx_seq_one_letter_code
_entity_poly.pdbx_strand_id
1 'polypeptide(L)'
;MTLPDPTAAYFRAPLAELLAILLRQYRRPLRSREIELTDADGVTLAEMIVARAPLTDQARAVRDALAALIAESEAVLARWDLTLAQALDTPMDQIPGWETTADFLEIANEKANAELRISTGAALLTALGQTRYATYLVDVVARGVDDLDAVIAQRVLTFVSGLPADEADWLSKIRVWAAAQ
;
A
#
# COMPACT_ATOMS: atom_id res chain seq x y z
N MET A 1 -31.36 11.14 4.60
CA MET A 1 -30.15 11.58 5.32
C MET A 1 -29.03 10.64 4.87
N THR A 2 -28.28 11.04 3.84
CA THR A 2 -27.17 10.25 3.31
C THR A 2 -26.02 10.33 4.31
N LEU A 3 -25.55 9.18 4.81
CA LEU A 3 -24.33 9.13 5.61
C LEU A 3 -23.20 9.74 4.76
N PRO A 4 -22.38 10.66 5.31
CA PRO A 4 -21.24 11.19 4.56
C PRO A 4 -20.35 10.03 4.13
N ASP A 5 -20.01 9.99 2.84
CA ASP A 5 -19.06 9.01 2.31
C ASP A 5 -17.72 9.18 3.05
N PRO A 6 -17.30 8.21 3.87
CA PRO A 6 -16.06 8.31 4.62
C PRO A 6 -14.84 8.44 3.71
N THR A 7 -14.92 7.92 2.48
CA THR A 7 -13.84 7.96 1.49
C THR A 7 -13.57 9.39 1.01
N ALA A 8 -14.61 10.24 0.91
CA ALA A 8 -14.50 11.65 0.55
C ALA A 8 -13.62 12.48 1.51
N ALA A 9 -13.54 12.10 2.79
CA ALA A 9 -12.68 12.75 3.77
C ALA A 9 -11.19 12.47 3.51
N TYR A 10 -10.85 11.26 3.06
CA TYR A 10 -9.47 10.85 2.83
C TYR A 10 -8.83 11.51 1.60
N PHE A 11 -9.63 11.87 0.59
CA PHE A 11 -9.15 12.65 -0.55
C PHE A 11 -8.63 14.04 -0.13
N ARG A 12 -9.20 14.62 0.92
CA ARG A 12 -8.89 15.99 1.37
C ARG A 12 -7.93 16.07 2.56
N ALA A 13 -7.74 14.97 3.29
CA ALA A 13 -6.82 14.92 4.42
C ALA A 13 -5.39 15.32 4.01
N PRO A 14 -4.54 15.88 4.88
CA PRO A 14 -3.12 16.01 4.59
C PRO A 14 -2.47 14.65 4.30
N LEU A 15 -1.59 14.56 3.28
CA LEU A 15 -0.94 13.28 2.92
C LEU A 15 -0.14 12.70 4.09
N ALA A 16 0.53 13.56 4.87
CA ALA A 16 1.28 13.14 6.06
C ALA A 16 0.38 12.41 7.08
N GLU A 17 -0.87 12.84 7.26
CA GLU A 17 -1.80 12.13 8.17
C GLU A 17 -2.13 10.73 7.67
N LEU A 18 -2.35 10.57 6.36
CA LEU A 18 -2.60 9.25 5.77
C LEU A 18 -1.39 8.32 5.90
N LEU A 19 -0.18 8.84 5.62
CA LEU A 19 1.05 8.06 5.77
C LEU A 19 1.31 7.69 7.24
N ALA A 20 1.02 8.59 8.19
CA ALA A 20 1.13 8.29 9.62
C ALA A 20 0.14 7.19 10.07
N ILE A 21 -1.07 7.17 9.51
CA ILE A 21 -2.04 6.09 9.74
C ILE A 21 -1.48 4.75 9.25
N LEU A 22 -0.91 4.70 8.05
CA LEU A 22 -0.27 3.48 7.54
C LEU A 22 0.90 3.06 8.43
N LEU A 23 1.81 3.98 8.79
CA LEU A 23 2.95 3.69 9.67
C LEU A 23 2.50 3.12 11.02
N ARG A 24 1.38 3.60 11.57
CA ARG A 24 0.79 3.03 12.79
C ARG A 24 0.40 1.56 12.62
N GLN A 25 -0.18 1.17 11.48
CA GLN A 25 -0.54 -0.22 11.18
C GLN A 25 0.71 -1.13 11.14
N TYR A 26 1.85 -0.60 10.70
CA TYR A 26 3.12 -1.33 10.62
C TYR A 26 3.91 -1.41 11.92
N ARG A 27 3.53 -0.71 12.99
CA ARG A 27 4.28 -0.73 14.27
C ARG A 27 4.52 -2.14 14.81
N ARG A 28 3.49 -3.00 14.77
CA ARG A 28 3.61 -4.39 15.25
C ARG A 28 4.49 -5.24 14.31
N PRO A 29 4.27 -5.25 12.98
CA PRO A 29 5.18 -5.91 12.03
C PRO A 29 6.64 -5.44 12.09
N LEU A 30 6.88 -4.15 12.32
CA LEU A 30 8.22 -3.59 12.44
C LEU A 30 8.90 -4.03 13.75
N ARG A 31 8.15 -4.08 14.86
CA ARG A 31 8.68 -4.56 16.15
C ARG A 31 9.17 -6.00 16.09
N SER A 32 8.49 -6.89 15.34
CA SER A 32 8.98 -8.27 15.15
C SER A 32 10.31 -8.36 14.38
N ARG A 33 10.77 -7.25 13.82
CA ARG A 33 12.07 -7.09 13.15
C ARG A 33 13.00 -6.15 13.92
N GLU A 34 12.77 -5.99 15.22
CA GLU A 34 13.57 -5.17 16.13
C GLU A 34 13.60 -3.67 15.77
N ILE A 35 12.59 -3.20 15.01
CA ILE A 35 12.42 -1.78 14.68
C ILE A 35 11.29 -1.22 15.53
N GLU A 36 11.65 -0.39 16.50
CA GLU A 36 10.68 0.33 17.31
C GLU A 36 10.27 1.64 16.65
N LEU A 37 8.96 1.80 16.47
CA LEU A 37 8.35 3.03 15.99
C LEU A 37 7.24 3.43 16.98
N THR A 38 7.39 4.60 17.61
CA THR A 38 6.33 5.21 18.39
C THR A 38 5.31 5.89 17.47
N ASP A 39 4.15 6.32 18.00
CA ASP A 39 3.22 7.11 17.20
C ASP A 39 3.83 8.45 16.78
N ALA A 40 4.66 9.06 17.64
CA ALA A 40 5.37 10.30 17.33
C ALA A 40 6.38 10.09 16.19
N ASP A 41 7.17 9.01 16.23
CA ASP A 41 8.13 8.70 15.16
C ASP A 41 7.41 8.48 13.82
N GLY A 42 6.24 7.82 13.85
CA GLY A 42 5.42 7.63 12.65
C GLY A 42 4.94 8.95 12.04
N VAL A 43 4.49 9.90 12.88
CA VAL A 43 4.10 11.25 12.42
C VAL A 43 5.31 12.00 11.86
N THR A 44 6.43 12.02 12.58
CA THR A 44 7.66 12.68 12.13
C THR A 44 8.18 12.10 10.81
N LEU A 45 8.14 10.77 10.65
CA LEU A 45 8.53 10.10 9.41
C LEU A 45 7.59 10.49 8.25
N ALA A 46 6.29 10.55 8.48
CA ALA A 46 5.32 10.97 7.47
C ALA A 46 5.51 12.43 7.03
N GLU A 47 5.77 13.34 7.97
CA GLU A 47 6.08 14.74 7.69
C GLU A 47 7.39 14.87 6.90
N MET A 48 8.43 14.12 7.29
CA MET A 48 9.72 14.07 6.59
C MET A 48 9.55 13.62 5.13
N ILE A 49 8.72 12.60 4.88
CA ILE A 49 8.40 12.11 3.54
C ILE A 49 7.76 13.23 2.70
N VAL A 50 6.72 13.89 3.21
CA VAL A 50 6.01 14.96 2.48
C VAL A 50 6.92 16.17 2.23
N ALA A 51 7.77 16.51 3.19
CA ALA A 51 8.78 17.55 3.06
C ALA A 51 9.94 17.18 2.11
N ARG A 52 9.98 15.93 1.61
CA ARG A 52 11.09 15.37 0.81
C ARG A 52 12.45 15.55 1.50
N ALA A 53 12.47 15.48 2.83
CA ALA A 53 13.67 15.64 3.61
C ALA A 53 14.57 14.38 3.53
N PRO A 54 15.89 14.51 3.72
CA PRO A 54 16.80 13.37 3.69
C PRO A 54 16.43 12.30 4.72
N LEU A 55 16.52 11.02 4.33
CA LEU A 55 16.20 9.92 5.23
C LEU A 55 17.19 9.83 6.39
N THR A 56 16.66 9.65 7.60
CA THR A 56 17.44 9.24 8.78
C THR A 56 17.80 7.75 8.72
N ASP A 57 18.68 7.28 9.60
CA ASP A 57 18.99 5.85 9.72
C ASP A 57 17.76 5.02 10.12
N GLN A 58 16.93 5.53 11.03
CA GLN A 58 15.68 4.88 11.41
C GLN A 58 14.72 4.78 10.21
N ALA A 59 14.60 5.83 9.40
CA ALA A 59 13.76 5.80 8.20
C ALA A 59 14.27 4.81 7.15
N ARG A 60 15.59 4.67 7.00
CA ARG A 60 16.19 3.62 6.17
C ARG A 60 15.87 2.22 6.70
N ALA A 61 15.99 2.00 8.00
CA ALA A 61 15.64 0.71 8.62
C ALA A 61 14.15 0.36 8.42
N VAL A 62 13.25 1.34 8.62
CA VAL A 62 11.81 1.16 8.36
C VAL A 62 11.57 0.81 6.89
N ARG A 63 12.18 1.53 5.96
CA ARG A 63 12.09 1.25 4.51
C ARG A 63 12.52 -0.19 4.20
N ASP A 64 13.67 -0.61 4.71
CA ASP A 64 14.22 -1.93 4.40
C ASP A 64 13.35 -3.05 4.99
N ALA A 65 12.79 -2.84 6.18
CA ALA A 65 11.86 -3.78 6.80
C ALA A 65 10.49 -3.84 6.09
N LEU A 66 9.96 -2.71 5.62
CA LEU A 66 8.75 -2.68 4.79
C LEU A 66 8.96 -3.47 3.50
N ALA A 67 10.11 -3.30 2.83
CA ALA A 67 10.43 -4.06 1.63
C ALA A 67 10.45 -5.57 1.88
N ALA A 68 11.03 -6.01 3.01
CA ALA A 68 11.04 -7.42 3.38
C ALA A 68 9.63 -7.96 3.71
N LEU A 69 8.78 -7.16 4.38
CA LEU A 69 7.39 -7.53 4.66
C LEU A 69 6.55 -7.68 3.39
N ILE A 70 6.79 -6.84 2.38
CA ILE A 70 6.14 -6.98 1.07
C ILE A 70 6.60 -8.26 0.38
N ALA A 71 7.91 -8.54 0.36
CA ALA A 71 8.42 -9.78 -0.23
C ALA A 71 7.85 -11.04 0.43
N GLU A 72 7.62 -11.02 1.75
CA GLU A 72 6.93 -12.10 2.46
C GLU A 72 5.47 -12.25 2.02
N SER A 73 4.75 -11.15 1.82
CA SER A 73 3.38 -11.20 1.30
C SER A 73 3.31 -11.65 -0.16
N GLU A 74 4.26 -11.24 -1.00
CA GLU A 74 4.39 -11.74 -2.38
C GLU A 74 4.60 -13.26 -2.36
N ALA A 75 5.45 -13.76 -1.47
CA ALA A 75 5.68 -15.19 -1.31
C ALA A 75 4.43 -15.95 -0.82
N VAL A 76 3.52 -15.30 -0.09
CA VAL A 76 2.22 -15.89 0.27
C VAL A 76 1.35 -16.01 -0.98
N LEU A 77 1.19 -14.95 -1.77
CA LEU A 77 0.39 -14.99 -3.00
C LEU A 77 0.95 -15.98 -4.04
N ALA A 78 2.28 -16.09 -4.11
CA ALA A 78 2.97 -17.03 -4.99
C ALA A 78 2.67 -18.50 -4.68
N ARG A 79 2.16 -18.84 -3.48
CA ARG A 79 1.70 -20.22 -3.17
C ARG A 79 0.52 -20.65 -4.04
N TRP A 80 -0.23 -19.69 -4.57
CA TRP A 80 -1.33 -19.91 -5.50
C TRP A 80 -0.98 -19.49 -6.94
N ASP A 81 0.32 -19.30 -7.24
CA ASP A 81 0.82 -18.80 -8.53
C ASP A 81 0.26 -17.43 -8.92
N LEU A 82 -0.05 -16.58 -7.94
CA LEU A 82 -0.62 -15.24 -8.17
C LEU A 82 0.40 -14.13 -7.89
N THR A 83 0.44 -13.15 -8.80
CA THR A 83 0.93 -11.80 -8.51
C THR A 83 -0.13 -10.98 -7.78
N LEU A 84 0.22 -9.80 -7.25
CA LEU A 84 -0.79 -8.91 -6.63
C LEU A 84 -1.94 -8.59 -7.61
N ALA A 85 -1.62 -8.16 -8.82
CA ALA A 85 -2.62 -7.82 -9.83
C ALA A 85 -3.61 -8.98 -10.07
N GLN A 86 -3.08 -10.19 -10.21
CA GLN A 86 -3.91 -11.38 -10.39
C GLN A 86 -4.70 -11.71 -9.12
N ALA A 87 -4.09 -11.62 -7.94
CA ALA A 87 -4.76 -11.91 -6.67
C ALA A 87 -5.96 -10.99 -6.44
N LEU A 88 -5.82 -9.69 -6.69
CA LEU A 88 -6.91 -8.73 -6.58
C LEU A 88 -8.10 -9.15 -7.46
N ASP A 89 -7.86 -9.60 -8.69
CA ASP A 89 -8.89 -10.02 -9.65
C ASP A 89 -9.40 -11.45 -9.43
N THR A 90 -8.70 -12.26 -8.63
CA THR A 90 -9.05 -13.67 -8.41
C THR A 90 -10.07 -13.80 -7.27
N PRO A 91 -11.31 -14.22 -7.55
CA PRO A 91 -12.30 -14.49 -6.51
C PRO A 91 -11.93 -15.73 -5.69
N MET A 92 -12.41 -15.79 -4.44
CA MET A 92 -12.02 -16.86 -3.50
C MET A 92 -12.42 -18.28 -3.93
N ASP A 93 -13.46 -18.43 -4.75
CA ASP A 93 -13.89 -19.73 -5.30
C ASP A 93 -12.92 -20.28 -6.36
N GLN A 94 -12.00 -19.45 -6.86
CA GLN A 94 -10.93 -19.85 -7.77
C GLN A 94 -9.59 -20.13 -7.07
N ILE A 95 -9.49 -19.88 -5.76
CA ILE A 95 -8.29 -20.20 -4.98
C ILE A 95 -8.35 -21.68 -4.57
N PRO A 96 -7.37 -22.52 -4.94
CA PRO A 96 -7.36 -23.93 -4.58
C PRO A 96 -6.93 -24.16 -3.13
N GLY A 97 -7.16 -25.37 -2.62
CA GLY A 97 -6.56 -25.85 -1.37
C GLY A 97 -7.45 -25.79 -0.12
N TRP A 98 -8.74 -25.48 -0.26
CA TRP A 98 -9.72 -25.59 0.82
C TRP A 98 -10.70 -26.74 0.57
N GLU A 99 -11.00 -27.50 1.62
CA GLU A 99 -12.01 -28.58 1.58
C GLU A 99 -13.18 -28.25 2.51
N THR A 100 -12.92 -27.44 3.54
CA THR A 100 -13.89 -27.03 4.54
C THR A 100 -14.09 -25.52 4.53
N THR A 101 -15.18 -25.07 5.15
CA THR A 101 -15.41 -23.64 5.39
C THR A 101 -14.32 -23.01 6.27
N ALA A 102 -13.71 -23.79 7.17
CA ALA A 102 -12.61 -23.30 8.00
C ALA A 102 -11.37 -22.98 7.14
N ASP A 103 -10.99 -23.90 6.25
CA ASP A 103 -9.87 -23.70 5.32
C ASP A 103 -10.13 -22.51 4.40
N PHE A 104 -11.36 -22.39 3.89
CA PHE A 104 -11.77 -21.26 3.05
C PHE A 104 -11.54 -19.92 3.77
N LEU A 105 -11.95 -19.80 5.04
CA LEU A 105 -11.79 -18.58 5.81
C LEU A 105 -10.32 -18.28 6.15
N GLU A 106 -9.53 -19.32 6.43
CA GLU A 106 -8.09 -19.17 6.68
C GLU A 106 -7.37 -18.66 5.43
N ILE A 107 -7.57 -19.31 4.29
CA ILE A 107 -6.99 -18.91 3.00
C ILE A 107 -7.45 -17.50 2.60
N ALA A 108 -8.75 -17.19 2.76
CA ALA A 108 -9.28 -15.86 2.48
C ALA A 108 -8.59 -14.79 3.32
N ASN A 109 -8.38 -15.06 4.60
CA ASN A 109 -7.69 -14.14 5.49
C ASN A 109 -6.20 -14.02 5.15
N GLU A 110 -5.52 -15.11 4.78
CA GLU A 110 -4.12 -15.06 4.32
C GLU A 110 -3.98 -14.20 3.06
N LYS A 111 -4.80 -14.44 2.04
CA LYS A 111 -4.82 -13.68 0.79
C LYS A 111 -5.10 -12.20 1.04
N ALA A 112 -6.18 -11.88 1.77
CA ALA A 112 -6.56 -10.50 2.04
C ALA A 112 -5.48 -9.74 2.86
N ASN A 113 -4.86 -10.40 3.83
CA ASN A 113 -3.75 -9.79 4.59
C ASN A 113 -2.50 -9.58 3.74
N ALA A 114 -2.20 -10.51 2.82
CA ALA A 114 -1.08 -10.37 1.89
C ALA A 114 -1.32 -9.17 0.95
N GLU A 115 -2.50 -9.10 0.31
CA GLU A 115 -2.91 -7.99 -0.56
C GLU A 115 -2.82 -6.64 0.16
N LEU A 116 -3.47 -6.52 1.32
CA LEU A 116 -3.48 -5.28 2.09
C LEU A 116 -2.06 -4.83 2.47
N ARG A 117 -1.19 -5.77 2.86
CA ARG A 117 0.20 -5.47 3.23
C ARG A 117 1.01 -5.04 2.00
N ILE A 118 0.81 -5.66 0.84
CA ILE A 118 1.50 -5.22 -0.38
C ILE A 118 1.01 -3.81 -0.76
N SER A 119 -0.30 -3.57 -0.83
CA SER A 119 -0.88 -2.28 -1.22
C SER A 119 -0.40 -1.13 -0.32
N THR A 120 -0.57 -1.27 1.00
CA THR A 120 -0.20 -0.22 1.96
C THR A 120 1.31 -0.09 2.14
N GLY A 121 2.06 -1.19 2.09
CA GLY A 121 3.52 -1.18 2.16
C GLY A 121 4.12 -0.52 0.92
N ALA A 122 3.60 -0.82 -0.27
CA ALA A 122 4.02 -0.22 -1.52
C ALA A 122 3.77 1.30 -1.52
N ALA A 123 2.68 1.77 -0.89
CA ALA A 123 2.39 3.19 -0.75
C ALA A 123 3.48 3.89 0.07
N LEU A 124 3.84 3.33 1.23
CA LEU A 124 4.91 3.85 2.07
C LEU A 124 6.27 3.82 1.36
N LEU A 125 6.63 2.70 0.73
CA LEU A 125 7.91 2.55 0.02
C LEU A 125 8.04 3.49 -1.17
N THR A 126 6.97 3.63 -1.96
CA THR A 126 6.93 4.55 -3.09
C THR A 126 7.09 5.99 -2.60
N ALA A 127 6.40 6.38 -1.53
CA ALA A 127 6.54 7.71 -0.92
C ALA A 127 7.95 7.96 -0.34
N LEU A 128 8.62 6.92 0.15
CA LEU A 128 10.03 6.93 0.59
C LEU A 128 11.04 6.91 -0.58
N GLY A 129 10.58 7.00 -1.83
CA GLY A 129 11.41 7.09 -3.03
C GLY A 129 11.82 5.73 -3.63
N GLN A 130 11.28 4.61 -3.16
CA GLN A 130 11.44 3.30 -3.81
C GLN A 130 10.40 3.15 -4.93
N THR A 131 10.61 3.89 -6.02
CA THR A 131 9.62 4.04 -7.12
C THR A 131 9.28 2.73 -7.84
N ARG A 132 10.14 1.70 -7.78
CA ARG A 132 9.83 0.36 -8.30
C ARG A 132 8.54 -0.27 -7.73
N TYR A 133 8.11 0.13 -6.53
CA TYR A 133 6.87 -0.36 -5.92
C TYR A 133 5.62 0.36 -6.42
N ALA A 134 5.77 1.40 -7.25
CA ALA A 134 4.63 2.15 -7.78
C ALA A 134 3.72 1.28 -8.65
N THR A 135 4.24 0.23 -9.30
CA THR A 135 3.45 -0.71 -10.09
C THR A 135 2.33 -1.36 -9.28
N TYR A 136 2.59 -1.73 -8.02
CA TYR A 136 1.53 -2.26 -7.14
C TYR A 136 0.43 -1.23 -6.88
N LEU A 137 0.78 0.05 -6.75
CA LEU A 137 -0.20 1.11 -6.58
C LEU A 137 -1.04 1.31 -7.84
N VAL A 138 -0.43 1.15 -9.02
CA VAL A 138 -1.14 1.18 -10.30
C VAL A 138 -2.16 0.03 -10.39
N ASP A 139 -1.78 -1.18 -9.97
CA ASP A 139 -2.67 -2.34 -9.95
C ASP A 139 -3.88 -2.10 -9.02
N VAL A 140 -3.64 -1.51 -7.84
CA VAL A 140 -4.70 -1.16 -6.88
C VAL A 140 -5.68 -0.14 -7.48
N VAL A 141 -5.20 1.00 -7.98
CA VAL A 141 -6.08 2.08 -8.47
C VAL A 141 -6.77 1.73 -9.80
N ALA A 142 -6.25 0.76 -10.55
CA ALA A 142 -6.86 0.33 -11.82
C ALA A 142 -8.24 -0.29 -11.65
N ARG A 143 -8.59 -0.72 -10.43
CA ARG A 143 -9.87 -1.34 -10.08
C ARG A 143 -10.93 -0.34 -9.63
N GLY A 144 -10.55 0.92 -9.42
CA GLY A 144 -11.40 1.94 -8.80
C GLY A 144 -10.69 2.60 -7.62
N VAL A 145 -11.23 3.73 -7.16
CA VAL A 145 -10.69 4.49 -6.02
C VAL A 145 -11.80 4.67 -4.99
N ASP A 146 -12.30 3.54 -4.51
CA ASP A 146 -13.53 3.48 -3.70
C ASP A 146 -13.23 3.15 -2.21
N ASP A 147 -12.04 2.66 -1.92
CA ASP A 147 -11.56 2.32 -0.58
C ASP A 147 -10.35 3.16 -0.15
N LEU A 148 -9.98 3.03 1.13
CA LEU A 148 -8.92 3.83 1.73
C LEU A 148 -7.54 3.57 1.09
N ASP A 149 -7.20 2.32 0.80
CA ASP A 149 -5.89 1.97 0.23
C ASP A 149 -5.77 2.43 -1.23
N ALA A 150 -6.82 2.35 -2.05
CA ALA A 150 -6.81 2.93 -3.38
C ALA A 150 -6.72 4.47 -3.35
N VAL A 151 -7.41 5.15 -2.41
CA VAL A 151 -7.24 6.60 -2.21
C VAL A 151 -5.80 6.94 -1.87
N ILE A 152 -5.19 6.22 -0.92
CA ILE A 152 -3.80 6.45 -0.54
C ILE A 152 -2.86 6.17 -1.72
N ALA A 153 -3.08 5.08 -2.46
CA ALA A 153 -2.32 4.71 -3.65
C ALA A 153 -2.35 5.83 -4.70
N GLN A 154 -3.53 6.33 -5.06
CA GLN A 154 -3.66 7.45 -6.01
C GLN A 154 -2.92 8.69 -5.49
N ARG A 155 -3.10 9.04 -4.22
CA ARG A 155 -2.48 10.24 -3.65
C ARG A 155 -0.96 10.16 -3.57
N VAL A 156 -0.41 8.99 -3.26
CA VAL A 156 1.02 8.74 -3.30
C VAL A 156 1.52 8.82 -4.74
N LEU A 157 0.86 8.17 -5.69
CA LEU A 157 1.21 8.23 -7.12
C LEU A 157 1.25 9.66 -7.65
N THR A 158 0.22 10.46 -7.37
CA THR A 158 0.19 11.90 -7.70
C THR A 158 1.33 12.66 -7.02
N PHE A 159 1.59 12.41 -5.74
CA PHE A 159 2.66 13.08 -4.98
C PHE A 159 4.06 12.79 -5.55
N VAL A 160 4.35 11.53 -5.90
CA VAL A 160 5.70 11.15 -6.36
C VAL A 160 5.94 11.46 -7.84
N SER A 161 4.90 11.30 -8.68
CA SER A 161 5.00 11.55 -10.12
C SER A 161 4.86 13.03 -10.48
N GLY A 162 4.17 13.82 -9.65
CA GLY A 162 3.78 15.19 -9.97
C GLY A 162 2.63 15.29 -10.99
N LEU A 163 2.02 14.15 -11.39
CA LEU A 163 0.89 14.12 -12.32
C LEU A 163 -0.44 14.32 -11.55
N PRO A 164 -1.21 15.38 -11.83
CA PRO A 164 -2.50 15.63 -11.17
C PRO A 164 -3.53 14.52 -11.43
N ALA A 165 -4.29 14.15 -10.39
CA ALA A 165 -5.29 13.08 -10.46
C ALA A 165 -6.55 13.44 -11.28
N ASP A 166 -6.78 14.73 -11.54
CA ASP A 166 -7.91 15.25 -12.32
C ASP A 166 -7.60 15.39 -13.82
N GLU A 167 -6.38 15.05 -14.25
CA GLU A 167 -6.05 15.03 -15.67
C GLU A 167 -6.82 13.94 -16.42
N ALA A 168 -7.27 14.27 -17.63
CA ALA A 168 -7.75 13.27 -18.58
C ALA A 168 -6.66 12.21 -18.81
N ASP A 169 -7.06 10.94 -18.84
CA ASP A 169 -6.19 9.77 -19.00
C ASP A 169 -5.09 9.66 -17.92
N TRP A 170 -5.30 10.24 -16.73
CA TRP A 170 -4.35 10.20 -15.62
C TRP A 170 -3.76 8.81 -15.37
N LEU A 171 -4.61 7.77 -15.30
CA LEU A 171 -4.15 6.39 -15.05
C LEU A 171 -3.20 5.89 -16.15
N SER A 172 -3.48 6.22 -17.41
CA SER A 172 -2.62 5.85 -18.54
C SER A 172 -1.27 6.54 -18.45
N LYS A 173 -1.23 7.83 -18.08
CA LYS A 173 0.03 8.57 -17.87
C LYS A 173 0.83 8.02 -16.69
N ILE A 174 0.16 7.69 -15.60
CA ILE A 174 0.77 7.06 -14.43
C ILE A 174 1.35 5.69 -14.78
N ARG A 175 0.66 4.86 -15.57
CA ARG A 175 1.19 3.57 -16.05
C ARG A 175 2.49 3.74 -16.81
N VAL A 176 2.56 4.72 -17.72
CA VAL A 176 3.78 5.04 -18.46
C VAL A 176 4.88 5.53 -17.53
N TRP A 177 4.57 6.41 -16.58
CA TRP A 177 5.53 6.90 -15.59
C TRP A 177 6.08 5.77 -14.72
N ALA A 178 5.23 4.88 -14.20
CA ALA A 178 5.60 3.78 -13.32
C ALA A 178 6.47 2.73 -14.05
N ALA A 179 6.17 2.45 -15.33
CA ALA A 179 6.97 1.54 -16.15
C ALA A 179 8.37 2.08 -16.50
N ALA A 180 8.62 3.39 -16.30
CA ALA A 180 9.89 4.04 -16.55
C ALA A 180 10.80 4.17 -15.32
N GLN A 181 10.35 3.69 -14.15
CA GLN A 181 11.09 3.74 -12.87
C GLN A 181 11.97 2.51 -12.67
#